data_AF-A0A0Q7ED74-F1
#
_entry.id   AF-A0A0Q7ED74-F1
#
_cell.length_a   1.000
_cell.length_b   1.000
_cell.length_c   1.000
_cell.angle_alpha   90.00
_cell.angle_beta   90.00
_cell.angle_gamma   90.00
#
_symmetry.space_group_name_H-M   'P 1'
#
loop_
_entity.id
_entity.type
_entity.pdbx_description
1 polymer ?
#
loop_
_entity_poly.entity_id
_entity_poly.type
_entity_poly.pdbx_seq_one_letter_code
_entity_poly.pdbx_strand_id
1 'polypeptide(L)' 'MSKAVPKAAGVTEGTRVRITAQEGRIIVEKVEPSPSLDAMLAAFDPEQHGGEAMAFAPVGNEVI' A
#
# COMPACT_ATOMS: atom_id res chain seq x y z
N MET A 1 -26.73 -0.39 18.70
CA MET A 1 -25.41 -0.94 18.29
C MET A 1 -24.32 -0.12 18.95
N SER A 2 -23.38 -0.76 19.65
CA SER A 2 -22.33 -0.11 20.46
C SER A 2 -21.37 0.69 19.59
N LYS A 3 -21.45 2.03 19.63
CA LYS A 3 -20.54 2.95 18.90
C LYS A 3 -19.14 3.09 19.54
N ALA A 4 -18.94 2.61 20.76
CA ALA A 4 -17.72 2.86 21.53
C ALA A 4 -16.52 2.04 21.05
N VAL A 5 -16.74 0.78 20.69
CA VAL A 5 -15.66 -0.18 20.34
C VAL A 5 -15.01 0.13 18.97
N PRO A 6 -15.77 0.42 17.88
CA PRO A 6 -15.16 0.71 16.59
C PRO A 6 -14.30 1.99 16.60
N LYS A 7 -14.77 3.04 17.28
CA LYS A 7 -14.06 4.33 17.36
C LYS A 7 -12.73 4.21 18.10
N ALA A 8 -12.67 3.41 19.17
CA ALA A 8 -11.44 3.16 19.93
C ALA A 8 -10.40 2.35 19.12
N ALA A 9 -10.86 1.45 18.23
CA ALA A 9 -10.00 0.77 17.25
C ALA A 9 -9.67 1.66 16.02
N GLY A 10 -10.16 2.90 16.00
CA GLY A 10 -10.08 3.85 14.89
C GLY A 10 -10.77 3.38 13.61
N VAL A 11 -11.64 2.38 13.69
CA VAL A 11 -12.44 1.89 12.56
C VAL A 11 -13.69 2.76 12.45
N THR A 12 -13.81 3.48 11.34
CA THR A 12 -15.00 4.29 11.02
C THR A 12 -15.79 3.64 9.89
N GLU A 13 -17.02 4.11 9.66
CA GLU A 13 -17.78 3.75 8.48
C GLU A 13 -16.96 4.00 7.20
N GLY A 14 -16.99 3.04 6.27
CA GLY A 14 -16.16 3.06 5.06
C GLY A 14 -14.71 2.57 5.22
N THR A 15 -14.24 2.27 6.44
CA THR A 15 -12.88 1.71 6.65
C THR A 15 -12.79 0.31 6.06
N ARG A 16 -11.82 0.10 5.15
CA ARG A 16 -11.51 -1.24 4.64
C ARG A 16 -10.83 -2.06 5.72
N VAL A 17 -11.40 -3.24 6.01
CA VAL A 17 -10.88 -4.16 7.02
C VAL A 17 -10.62 -5.53 6.44
N ARG A 18 -9.66 -6.24 7.03
CA ARG A 18 -9.43 -7.66 6.85
C ARG A 18 -10.08 -8.38 8.02
N ILE A 19 -10.86 -9.41 7.71
CA ILE A 19 -11.51 -10.25 8.72
C ILE A 19 -10.90 -11.65 8.62
N THR A 20 -10.45 -12.18 9.75
CA THR A 20 -9.92 -13.55 9.83
C THR A 20 -10.65 -14.29 10.93
N ALA A 21 -11.27 -15.42 10.56
CA ALA A 21 -11.86 -16.34 11.52
C ALA A 21 -10.79 -17.29 12.06
N GLN A 22 -10.72 -17.42 13.38
CA GLN A 22 -9.91 -18.41 14.08
C GLN A 22 -10.80 -19.17 15.06
N GLU A 23 -10.33 -20.30 15.56
CA GLU A 23 -11.08 -21.04 16.57
C GLU A 23 -11.31 -20.16 17.81
N GLY A 24 -12.58 -19.99 18.19
CA GLY A 24 -12.99 -19.19 19.35
C GLY A 24 -12.90 -17.66 19.20
N ARG A 25 -12.45 -17.12 18.05
CA ARG A 25 -12.37 -15.65 17.87
C ARG A 25 -12.42 -15.18 16.41
N ILE A 26 -12.86 -13.94 16.23
CA ILE A 26 -12.75 -13.20 14.97
C ILE A 26 -11.75 -12.07 15.16
N ILE A 27 -10.78 -11.98 14.26
CA ILE A 27 -9.81 -10.89 14.21
C ILE A 27 -10.24 -9.92 13.10
N VAL A 28 -10.29 -8.63 13.44
CA VAL A 28 -10.59 -7.54 12.50
C VAL A 28 -9.43 -6.57 12.50
N GLU A 29 -8.76 -6.45 11.37
CA GLU A 29 -7.60 -5.58 11.19
C GLU A 29 -7.92 -4.51 10.15
N LYS A 30 -7.41 -3.29 10.35
CA LYS A 30 -7.45 -2.27 9.30
C LYS A 30 -6.53 -2.68 8.17
N VAL A 31 -6.99 -2.44 6.94
CA VAL A 31 -6.13 -2.52 5.77
C VAL A 31 -5.64 -1.11 5.49
N GLU A 32 -4.32 -0.92 5.50
CA GLU A 32 -3.77 0.34 5.01
C GLU A 32 -4.10 0.49 3.53
N PRO A 33 -4.53 1.68 3.08
CA PRO A 33 -4.74 1.91 1.67
C PRO A 33 -3.41 1.71 0.93
N SER A 34 -3.47 1.08 -0.24
CA SER A 34 -2.33 1.05 -1.15
C SER A 34 -1.88 2.49 -1.42
N PRO A 35 -0.56 2.78 -1.45
CA PRO A 35 -0.10 4.13 -1.74
C PRO A 35 -0.60 4.58 -3.12
N SER A 36 -0.87 5.88 -3.27
CA SER A 36 -1.19 6.45 -4.58
C SER A 36 0.05 6.39 -5.48
N LEU A 37 -0.16 6.53 -6.79
CA LEU A 37 0.94 6.66 -7.75
C LEU A 37 1.90 7.78 -7.34
N ASP A 38 1.38 8.95 -6.97
CA ASP A 38 2.21 10.09 -6.54
C ASP A 38 3.04 9.76 -5.29
N ALA A 39 2.47 9.03 -4.33
CA ALA A 39 3.18 8.61 -3.12
C ALA A 39 4.26 7.57 -3.43
N MET A 40 3.98 6.64 -4.34
CA MET A 40 4.97 5.67 -4.82
C MET A 40 6.13 6.37 -5.52
N LEU A 41 5.84 7.35 -6.39
CA LEU A 41 6.86 8.12 -7.11
C LEU A 41 7.69 8.99 -6.16
N ALA A 42 7.07 9.62 -5.15
CA ALA A 42 7.78 10.40 -4.15
C ALA A 42 8.70 9.54 -3.27
N ALA A 43 8.36 8.27 -3.05
CA ALA A 43 9.18 7.31 -2.33
C ALA A 43 10.21 6.59 -3.22
N PHE A 44 10.21 6.85 -4.53
CA PHE A 44 11.13 6.20 -5.47
C PHE A 44 12.55 6.74 -5.29
N ASP A 45 13.40 5.91 -4.71
CA ASP A 45 14.85 6.07 -4.69
C ASP A 45 15.50 5.34 -5.89
N PRO A 46 16.10 6.02 -6.87
CA PRO A 46 16.77 5.40 -8.01
C PRO A 46 17.93 4.48 -7.65
N GLU A 47 18.63 4.70 -6.52
CA GLU A 47 19.75 3.84 -6.11
C GLU A 47 19.26 2.51 -5.52
N GLN A 48 18.10 2.51 -4.86
CA GLN A 48 17.50 1.31 -4.26
C GLN A 48 16.53 0.59 -5.21
N HIS A 49 15.83 1.33 -6.06
CA HIS A 49 14.74 0.82 -6.91
C HIS A 49 15.06 0.87 -8.40
N GLY A 50 16.15 1.53 -8.80
CA GLY A 50 16.68 1.44 -10.16
C GLY A 50 17.16 0.02 -10.40
N GLY A 51 16.26 -0.81 -10.91
CA GLY A 51 16.56 -2.18 -11.31
C GLY A 51 17.50 -2.23 -12.52
N GLU A 52 17.38 -3.29 -13.31
CA GLU A 52 18.24 -3.53 -14.45
C GLU A 52 18.21 -2.35 -15.43
N ALA A 53 19.26 -1.54 -15.41
CA ALA A 53 19.57 -0.63 -16.50
C ALA A 53 19.70 -1.52 -17.74
N MET A 54 18.77 -1.36 -18.66
CA MET A 54 18.79 -2.06 -19.93
C MET A 54 20.00 -1.55 -20.72
N ALA A 55 21.13 -2.24 -20.57
CA ALA A 55 22.39 -1.92 -21.22
C ALA A 55 22.35 -2.33 -22.70
N PHE A 56 21.47 -1.70 -23.49
CA PHE A 56 21.46 -1.80 -24.95
C PHE A 56 21.87 -0.46 -25.55
N ALA A 57 22.44 -0.51 -26.75
CA ALA A 57 22.78 0.69 -27.50
C ALA A 57 21.48 1.43 -27.88
N PRO A 58 21.39 2.76 -27.71
CA PRO A 58 20.21 3.53 -28.09
C PRO A 58 19.80 3.23 -29.54
N VAL A 59 18.55 2.84 -29.75
CA VAL A 59 18.01 2.49 -31.08
C VAL A 59 17.24 3.66 -31.72
N GLY A 60 17.16 4.80 -31.02
CA GLY A 60 16.38 5.95 -31.43
C GLY A 60 16.86 7.26 -30.78
N ASN A 61 15.94 8.19 -30.58
CA ASN A 61 16.23 9.57 -30.11
C ASN A 61 16.22 9.70 -28.58
N GLU A 62 16.70 8.68 -27.88
CA GLU A 62 16.85 8.69 -26.43
C GLU A 62 18.05 9.59 -26.12
N VAL A 63 17.78 10.83 -25.69
CA VAL A 63 18.81 11.81 -25.38
C VAL A 63 19.54 11.35 -24.12
N ILE A 64 20.87 11.24 -24.21
CA ILE A 64 21.78 10.96 -23.09
C ILE A 64 21.83 12.16 -22.15
#